data_AF-A0A7W0GYD4-F1
#
_entry.id   AF-A0A7W0GYD4-F1
#
_cell.length_a   1.000
_cell.length_b   1.000
_cell.length_c   1.000
_cell.angle_alpha   90.00
_cell.angle_beta   90.00
_cell.angle_gamma   90.00
#
_symmetry.space_group_name_H-M   'P 1'
#
loop_
_entity.id
_entity.type
_entity.pdbx_description
1 polymer ?
#
loop_
_entity_poly.entity_id
_entity_poly.type
_entity_poly.pdbx_seq_one_letter_code
_entity_poly.pdbx_strand_id
1 'polypeptide(L)'
;MPRASLYASLAVLTACGSPGRTAESAAPAVATLPAIEPADLRVRLFIYADDSMQGRRSGTPGGIKATDYLAAEARRLGLEPAGEDGSYFQAVPLTQRTLDPKSGITVAGTTLEAWDDLIPRDQGRGARPIDGVPAVYGGRWSEAGDDLIPRENAAGKLVVITVAAAADGTPAGSVNRAVTTERFGSAAGIVVATADAIGSSERLELREPSAQLPASHSSSAGPETPTFMYATSRAAEALLGGSPASLQPGAPGRIAQGAIRFVDSPTPEPARNVVAILRGGDPALRHQFVAIGAHNDHDGMAPETLDHDSLRAFNRVMRPEGAGSTPGEPTAEQAARIRTILDSLRRERGPRPDSVLN
;
A
#
# COMPACT_ATOMS: atom_id res chain seq x y z
N MET A 1 -28.66 -73.90 -73.22
CA MET A 1 -27.50 -74.58 -72.57
C MET A 1 -26.65 -73.51 -71.89
N PRO A 2 -25.97 -73.76 -70.75
CA PRO A 2 -26.47 -74.06 -69.39
C PRO A 2 -26.11 -72.91 -68.38
N ARG A 3 -26.95 -72.63 -67.38
CA ARG A 3 -26.85 -72.93 -65.92
C ARG A 3 -25.71 -72.28 -65.10
N ALA A 4 -26.13 -71.78 -63.92
CA ALA A 4 -25.43 -71.78 -62.61
C ALA A 4 -24.27 -70.77 -62.45
N SER A 5 -23.99 -70.16 -61.29
CA SER A 5 -24.47 -70.30 -59.91
C SER A 5 -24.11 -69.04 -59.09
N LEU A 6 -24.87 -68.87 -58.02
CA LEU A 6 -24.70 -67.92 -56.91
C LEU A 6 -23.41 -68.17 -56.12
N TYR A 7 -22.64 -67.14 -55.77
CA TYR A 7 -21.84 -67.09 -54.55
C TYR A 7 -21.75 -65.64 -54.03
N ALA A 8 -22.38 -65.40 -52.88
CA ALA A 8 -22.19 -64.20 -52.08
C ALA A 8 -20.93 -64.40 -51.22
N SER A 9 -19.92 -63.54 -51.40
CA SER A 9 -18.74 -63.50 -50.56
C SER A 9 -18.83 -62.29 -49.62
N LEU A 10 -19.03 -62.59 -48.34
CA LEU A 10 -18.99 -61.65 -47.23
C LEU A 10 -17.52 -61.27 -46.95
N ALA A 11 -17.13 -60.04 -47.27
CA ALA A 11 -15.81 -59.51 -46.92
C ALA A 11 -15.86 -58.93 -45.49
N VAL A 12 -15.24 -59.63 -44.54
CA VAL A 12 -15.01 -59.14 -43.18
C VAL A 12 -13.82 -58.16 -43.21
N LEU A 13 -14.08 -56.89 -42.93
CA LEU A 13 -13.04 -55.89 -42.65
C LEU A 13 -12.46 -56.15 -41.26
N THR A 14 -11.22 -56.63 -41.20
CA THR A 14 -10.40 -56.67 -39.99
C THR A 14 -9.83 -55.27 -39.71
N ALA A 15 -10.39 -54.59 -38.70
CA ALA A 15 -9.80 -53.37 -38.15
C ALA A 15 -8.62 -53.74 -37.23
N CYS A 16 -7.43 -53.20 -37.52
CA CYS A 16 -6.28 -53.27 -36.62
C CYS A 16 -6.55 -52.40 -35.37
N GLY A 17 -6.86 -53.03 -34.25
CA GLY A 17 -6.91 -52.38 -32.94
C GLY A 17 -5.51 -52.19 -32.38
N SER A 18 -5.11 -50.94 -32.12
CA SER A 18 -3.93 -50.61 -31.32
C SER A 18 -4.12 -51.12 -29.89
N PRO A 19 -3.08 -51.70 -29.24
CA PRO A 19 -3.19 -52.17 -27.87
C PRO A 19 -3.42 -50.97 -26.93
N GLY A 20 -4.50 -51.04 -26.17
CA GLY A 20 -4.89 -50.00 -25.21
C GLY A 20 -3.79 -49.79 -24.18
N ARG A 21 -3.37 -48.53 -24.03
CA ARG A 21 -2.70 -48.07 -22.81
C ARG A 21 -3.67 -48.28 -21.65
N THR A 22 -3.38 -49.24 -20.79
CA THR A 22 -4.01 -49.35 -19.48
C THR A 22 -3.80 -48.02 -18.76
N ALA A 23 -4.90 -47.32 -18.46
CA ALA A 23 -4.87 -46.15 -17.60
C ALA A 23 -4.26 -46.57 -16.26
N GLU A 24 -3.10 -46.00 -15.94
CA GLU A 24 -2.49 -46.11 -14.63
C GLU A 24 -3.51 -45.56 -13.62
N SER A 25 -3.94 -46.42 -12.68
CA SER A 25 -4.91 -46.05 -11.66
C SER A 25 -4.38 -44.83 -10.91
N ALA A 26 -5.06 -43.70 -11.06
CA ALA A 26 -4.80 -42.53 -10.23
C ALA A 26 -4.78 -42.98 -8.76
N ALA A 27 -3.71 -42.65 -8.04
CA ALA A 27 -3.63 -42.88 -6.61
C ALA A 27 -4.92 -42.36 -5.96
N PRO A 28 -5.51 -43.07 -4.97
CA PRO A 28 -6.74 -42.63 -4.34
C PRO A 28 -6.54 -41.20 -3.83
N ALA A 29 -7.42 -40.29 -4.26
CA ALA A 29 -7.43 -38.94 -3.73
C ALA A 29 -7.53 -39.04 -2.21
N VAL A 30 -6.48 -38.61 -1.50
CA VAL A 30 -6.49 -38.56 -0.04
C VAL A 30 -7.67 -37.68 0.36
N ALA A 31 -8.64 -38.25 1.07
CA ALA A 31 -9.79 -37.51 1.54
C ALA A 31 -9.30 -36.38 2.46
N THR A 32 -9.65 -35.13 2.14
CA THR A 32 -9.36 -33.99 3.01
C THR A 32 -10.18 -34.11 4.30
N LEU A 33 -9.51 -34.02 5.44
CA LEU A 33 -10.16 -33.96 6.75
C LEU A 33 -10.61 -32.52 7.05
N PRO A 34 -11.68 -32.31 7.85
CA PRO A 34 -12.15 -30.98 8.21
C PRO A 34 -11.26 -30.27 9.25
N ALA A 35 -10.31 -30.99 9.87
CA ALA A 35 -9.39 -30.42 10.85
C ALA A 35 -8.49 -29.37 10.20
N ILE A 36 -8.31 -28.24 10.87
CA ILE A 36 -7.37 -27.19 10.46
C ILE A 36 -6.08 -27.41 11.22
N GLU A 37 -5.14 -28.09 10.58
CA GLU A 37 -3.84 -28.41 11.18
C GLU A 37 -2.77 -27.39 10.79
N PRO A 38 -1.84 -27.03 11.70
CA PRO A 38 -0.75 -26.08 11.40
C PRO A 38 0.09 -26.48 10.18
N ALA A 39 0.32 -27.77 9.98
CA ALA A 39 1.07 -28.28 8.84
C ALA A 39 0.38 -27.98 7.50
N ASP A 40 -0.94 -28.15 7.43
CA ASP A 40 -1.74 -27.91 6.23
C ASP A 40 -1.87 -26.42 5.92
N LEU A 41 -2.00 -25.58 6.96
CA LEU A 41 -2.04 -24.14 6.80
C LEU A 41 -0.69 -23.61 6.30
N ARG A 42 0.42 -24.14 6.84
CA ARG A 42 1.77 -23.68 6.51
C ARG A 42 2.09 -23.81 5.02
N VAL A 43 1.71 -24.91 4.37
CA VAL A 43 1.95 -25.11 2.93
C VAL A 43 1.31 -24.00 2.12
N ARG A 44 0.02 -23.72 2.37
CA ARG A 44 -0.73 -22.68 1.64
C ARG A 44 -0.21 -21.30 1.95
N LEU A 45 0.05 -21.00 3.22
CA LEU A 45 0.59 -19.72 3.66
C LEU A 45 1.94 -19.43 3.00
N PHE A 46 2.83 -20.41 2.94
CA PHE A 46 4.17 -20.21 2.39
C PHE A 46 4.17 -20.04 0.89
N ILE A 47 3.31 -20.76 0.15
CA ILE A 47 3.11 -20.50 -1.29
C ILE A 47 2.57 -19.10 -1.49
N TYR A 48 1.56 -18.73 -0.71
CA TYR A 48 0.90 -17.45 -0.87
C TYR A 48 1.87 -16.30 -0.56
N ALA A 49 2.70 -16.41 0.47
CA ALA A 49 3.69 -15.42 0.92
C ALA A 49 5.10 -15.65 0.36
N ASP A 50 5.23 -16.38 -0.73
CA ASP A 50 6.51 -16.59 -1.39
C ASP A 50 6.94 -15.34 -2.17
N ASP A 51 8.24 -15.15 -2.33
CA ASP A 51 8.82 -14.05 -3.12
C ASP A 51 8.29 -14.03 -4.57
N SER A 52 7.92 -15.20 -5.11
CA SER A 52 7.26 -15.32 -6.43
C SER A 52 5.93 -14.57 -6.55
N MET A 53 5.26 -14.31 -5.43
CA MET A 53 4.01 -13.54 -5.33
C MET A 53 4.25 -12.03 -5.19
N GLN A 54 5.51 -11.59 -5.08
CA GLN A 54 5.93 -10.18 -5.15
C GLN A 54 5.18 -9.26 -4.18
N GLY A 55 4.88 -9.76 -2.97
CA GLY A 55 4.20 -9.02 -1.91
C GLY A 55 2.76 -8.64 -2.23
N ARG A 56 2.20 -9.08 -3.38
CA ARG A 56 0.76 -9.07 -3.68
C ARG A 56 0.06 -7.70 -3.58
N ARG A 57 0.76 -6.58 -3.79
CA ARG A 57 0.12 -5.26 -3.75
C ARG A 57 -1.01 -5.18 -4.77
N SER A 58 -2.16 -4.70 -4.34
CA SER A 58 -3.32 -4.48 -5.20
C SER A 58 -2.95 -3.59 -6.40
N GLY A 59 -3.43 -3.97 -7.59
CA GLY A 59 -3.12 -3.27 -8.84
C GLY A 59 -1.71 -3.50 -9.39
N THR A 60 -1.02 -4.54 -8.94
CA THR A 60 0.31 -4.95 -9.44
C THR A 60 0.31 -6.41 -9.94
N PRO A 61 1.35 -6.85 -10.68
CA PRO A 61 1.46 -8.25 -11.12
C PRO A 61 1.42 -9.27 -9.97
N GLY A 62 1.95 -8.92 -8.79
CA GLY A 62 1.86 -9.76 -7.60
C GLY A 62 0.41 -9.99 -7.15
N GLY A 63 -0.41 -8.95 -7.19
CA GLY A 63 -1.85 -9.04 -6.88
C GLY A 63 -2.61 -9.93 -7.86
N ILE A 64 -2.24 -9.91 -9.14
CA ILE A 64 -2.79 -10.82 -10.16
C ILE A 64 -2.45 -12.27 -9.85
N LYS A 65 -1.17 -12.59 -9.59
CA LYS A 65 -0.75 -13.95 -9.22
C LYS A 65 -1.49 -14.47 -7.99
N ALA A 66 -1.64 -13.63 -6.98
CA ALA A 66 -2.32 -13.96 -5.74
C ALA A 66 -3.79 -14.33 -5.99
N THR A 67 -4.49 -13.52 -6.76
CA THR A 67 -5.92 -13.72 -7.08
C THR A 67 -6.14 -14.89 -8.04
N ASP A 68 -5.21 -15.15 -8.98
CA ASP A 68 -5.25 -16.35 -9.82
C ASP A 68 -5.07 -17.63 -8.99
N TYR A 69 -4.15 -17.62 -8.03
CA TYR A 69 -3.96 -18.73 -7.10
C TYR A 69 -5.23 -19.01 -6.29
N LEU A 70 -5.87 -17.97 -5.73
CA LEU A 70 -7.11 -18.13 -4.98
C LEU A 70 -8.26 -18.67 -5.85
N ALA A 71 -8.41 -18.18 -7.09
CA ALA A 71 -9.43 -18.68 -8.01
C ALA A 71 -9.15 -20.15 -8.41
N ALA A 72 -7.87 -20.54 -8.56
CA ALA A 72 -7.48 -21.92 -8.80
C ALA A 72 -7.82 -22.82 -7.60
N GLU A 73 -7.56 -22.37 -6.38
CA GLU A 73 -7.93 -23.11 -5.18
C GLU A 73 -9.45 -23.22 -5.00
N ALA A 74 -10.20 -22.14 -5.24
CA ALA A 74 -11.67 -22.18 -5.22
C ALA A 74 -12.22 -23.19 -6.23
N ARG A 75 -11.68 -23.21 -7.45
CA ARG A 75 -12.02 -24.21 -8.47
C ARG A 75 -11.65 -25.62 -8.04
N ARG A 76 -10.46 -25.82 -7.46
CA ARG A 76 -9.99 -27.13 -6.95
C ARG A 76 -10.92 -27.67 -5.86
N LEU A 77 -11.50 -26.78 -5.06
CA LEU A 77 -12.48 -27.10 -4.02
C LEU A 77 -13.91 -27.29 -4.55
N GLY A 78 -14.16 -27.08 -5.85
CA GLY A 78 -15.48 -27.23 -6.47
C GLY A 78 -16.45 -26.09 -6.17
N LEU A 79 -15.95 -24.91 -5.77
CA LEU A 79 -16.79 -23.75 -5.51
C LEU A 79 -17.28 -23.12 -6.82
N GLU A 80 -18.53 -22.64 -6.85
CA GLU A 80 -19.11 -21.94 -7.99
C GLU A 80 -18.50 -20.53 -8.12
N PRO A 81 -18.13 -20.06 -9.32
CA PRO A 81 -17.71 -18.68 -9.53
C PRO A 81 -18.87 -17.70 -9.31
N ALA A 82 -18.60 -16.57 -8.65
CA ALA A 82 -19.61 -15.56 -8.33
C ALA A 82 -19.12 -14.12 -8.56
N GLY A 83 -18.11 -13.96 -9.40
CA GLY A 83 -17.67 -12.68 -9.94
C GLY A 83 -18.40 -12.28 -11.21
N GLU A 84 -17.82 -11.34 -11.94
CA GLU A 84 -18.32 -10.80 -13.19
C GLU A 84 -18.25 -11.85 -14.31
N ASP A 85 -19.23 -11.82 -15.22
CA ASP A 85 -19.31 -12.65 -16.44
C ASP A 85 -19.10 -14.16 -16.20
N GLY A 86 -19.53 -14.67 -15.03
CA GLY A 86 -19.38 -16.08 -14.66
C GLY A 86 -17.95 -16.48 -14.26
N SER A 87 -17.08 -15.50 -14.02
CA SER A 87 -15.73 -15.70 -13.49
C SER A 87 -15.70 -15.69 -11.96
N TYR A 88 -14.55 -15.97 -11.36
CA TYR A 88 -14.34 -15.76 -9.91
C TYR A 88 -14.00 -14.30 -9.57
N PHE A 89 -13.79 -13.44 -10.57
CA PHE A 89 -13.20 -12.13 -10.37
C PHE A 89 -14.25 -11.03 -10.37
N GLN A 90 -14.19 -10.14 -9.39
CA GLN A 90 -14.92 -8.88 -9.40
C GLN A 90 -13.90 -7.75 -9.48
N ALA A 91 -14.01 -6.88 -10.48
CA ALA A 91 -13.06 -5.80 -10.68
C ALA A 91 -13.23 -4.74 -9.57
N VAL A 92 -12.09 -4.29 -9.04
CA VAL A 92 -12.01 -3.15 -8.12
C VAL A 92 -11.41 -2.00 -8.93
N PRO A 93 -12.13 -0.88 -9.11
CA PRO A 93 -11.72 0.20 -10.02
C PRO A 93 -10.60 1.06 -9.41
N LEU A 94 -9.52 0.44 -8.95
CA LEU A 94 -8.43 1.09 -8.24
C LEU A 94 -7.64 2.02 -9.16
N THR A 95 -7.27 3.19 -8.66
CA THR A 95 -6.35 4.12 -9.31
C THR A 95 -5.14 4.38 -8.42
N GLN A 96 -4.05 4.82 -9.01
CA GLN A 96 -2.89 5.34 -8.29
C GLN A 96 -3.01 6.85 -8.21
N ARG A 97 -2.75 7.41 -7.03
CA ARG A 97 -2.71 8.85 -6.81
C ARG A 97 -1.29 9.28 -6.53
N THR A 98 -0.79 10.22 -7.32
CA THR A 98 0.60 10.70 -7.24
C THR A 98 0.65 12.21 -7.39
N LEU A 99 1.76 12.82 -6.98
CA LEU A 99 2.00 14.24 -7.18
C LEU A 99 2.03 14.56 -8.68
N ASP A 100 1.24 15.55 -9.10
CA ASP A 100 1.31 16.08 -10.46
C ASP A 100 2.72 16.66 -10.69
N PRO A 101 3.46 16.26 -11.73
CA PRO A 101 4.77 16.83 -12.06
C PRO A 101 4.76 18.35 -12.31
N LYS A 102 3.57 18.94 -12.53
CA LYS A 102 3.38 20.40 -12.64
C LYS A 102 3.23 21.10 -11.29
N SER A 103 3.25 20.34 -10.18
CA SER A 103 3.21 20.89 -8.83
C SER A 103 4.51 21.61 -8.51
N GLY A 104 4.41 22.75 -7.84
CA GLY A 104 5.57 23.52 -7.43
C GLY A 104 5.15 24.75 -6.63
N ILE A 105 6.07 25.22 -5.79
CA ILE A 105 5.92 26.45 -5.01
C ILE A 105 7.14 27.32 -5.29
N THR A 106 6.89 28.60 -5.53
CA THR A 106 7.92 29.63 -5.71
C THR A 106 7.77 30.68 -4.63
N VAL A 107 8.88 31.21 -4.15
CA VAL A 107 8.91 32.31 -3.18
C VAL A 107 10.06 33.24 -3.52
N ALA A 108 9.76 34.53 -3.70
CA ALA A 108 10.74 35.55 -4.07
C ALA A 108 11.62 35.18 -5.29
N GLY A 109 11.05 34.50 -6.29
CA GLY A 109 11.76 34.08 -7.50
C GLY A 109 12.54 32.76 -7.38
N THR A 110 12.60 32.15 -6.19
CA THR A 110 13.19 30.82 -5.98
C THR A 110 12.13 29.74 -6.03
N THR A 111 12.34 28.71 -6.83
CA THR A 111 11.52 27.48 -6.81
C THR A 111 11.94 26.60 -5.63
N LEU A 112 10.97 26.12 -4.87
CA LEU A 112 11.14 25.10 -3.84
C LEU A 112 10.80 23.75 -4.46
N GLU A 113 11.80 22.87 -4.56
CA GLU A 113 11.67 21.60 -5.26
C GLU A 113 10.87 20.57 -4.44
N ALA A 114 9.93 19.88 -5.08
CA ALA A 114 9.18 18.82 -4.42
C ALA A 114 10.11 17.62 -4.13
N TRP A 115 9.89 16.99 -2.98
CA TRP A 115 10.68 15.90 -2.38
C TRP A 115 12.07 16.28 -1.85
N ASP A 116 12.65 17.39 -2.32
CA ASP A 116 13.90 17.94 -1.79
C ASP A 116 13.65 19.00 -0.72
N ASP A 117 12.95 20.08 -1.07
CA ASP A 117 12.63 21.20 -0.19
C ASP A 117 11.29 21.05 0.52
N LEU A 118 10.31 20.53 -0.22
CA LEU A 118 8.93 20.38 0.23
C LEU A 118 8.50 18.93 0.04
N ILE A 119 7.92 18.32 1.07
CA ILE A 119 7.29 17.00 0.97
C ILE A 119 5.78 17.24 0.94
N PRO A 120 5.14 17.23 -0.24
CA PRO A 120 3.73 17.55 -0.35
C PRO A 120 2.87 16.39 0.16
N ARG A 121 1.74 16.69 0.80
CA ARG A 121 0.78 15.69 1.27
C ARG A 121 -0.57 15.89 0.59
N ASP A 122 -1.14 14.81 0.09
CA ASP A 122 -2.43 14.84 -0.60
C ASP A 122 -3.57 15.21 0.33
N GLN A 123 -4.16 16.38 0.13
CA GLN A 123 -5.32 16.90 0.87
C GLN A 123 -6.63 16.72 0.07
N GLY A 124 -6.61 15.85 -0.92
CA GLY A 124 -7.73 15.62 -1.84
C GLY A 124 -7.81 16.66 -2.96
N ARG A 125 -8.83 16.53 -3.80
CA ARG A 125 -9.02 17.38 -4.99
C ARG A 125 -9.39 18.84 -4.68
N GLY A 126 -9.75 19.14 -3.43
CA GLY A 126 -10.11 20.49 -2.95
C GLY A 126 -8.94 21.28 -2.36
N ALA A 127 -7.70 20.80 -2.49
CA ALA A 127 -6.53 21.51 -1.96
C ALA A 127 -6.38 22.91 -2.58
N ARG A 128 -6.33 23.94 -1.73
CA ARG A 128 -6.24 25.34 -2.15
C ARG A 128 -4.91 25.64 -2.86
N PRO A 129 -4.90 26.38 -3.97
CA PRO A 129 -3.65 26.86 -4.57
C PRO A 129 -2.96 27.85 -3.62
N ILE A 130 -1.64 27.97 -3.76
CA ILE A 130 -0.84 28.96 -3.07
C ILE A 130 -0.54 30.05 -4.09
N ASP A 131 -1.51 30.88 -4.46
CA ASP A 131 -1.31 31.93 -5.47
C ASP A 131 -1.31 33.32 -4.81
N GLY A 132 -0.13 33.94 -4.74
CA GLY A 132 0.04 35.26 -4.12
C GLY A 132 -0.20 35.24 -2.61
N VAL A 133 0.01 34.09 -1.96
CA VAL A 133 -0.32 33.89 -0.55
C VAL A 133 0.83 34.35 0.34
N PRO A 134 0.61 35.28 1.28
CA PRO A 134 1.64 35.66 2.26
C PRO A 134 1.81 34.55 3.30
N ALA A 135 3.06 34.17 3.53
CA ALA A 135 3.44 33.30 4.63
C ALA A 135 3.34 34.02 5.98
N VAL A 136 3.13 33.25 7.04
CA VAL A 136 3.15 33.72 8.43
C VAL A 136 3.79 32.64 9.29
N TYR A 137 4.62 33.04 10.26
CA TYR A 137 5.08 32.09 11.25
C TYR A 137 3.91 31.75 12.20
N GLY A 138 3.44 30.51 12.13
CA GLY A 138 2.31 30.01 12.91
C GLY A 138 2.66 29.69 14.36
N GLY A 139 3.96 29.69 14.69
CA GLY A 139 4.48 29.31 15.99
C GLY A 139 4.93 27.86 16.07
N ARG A 140 5.08 27.34 17.29
CA ARG A 140 5.58 25.99 17.55
C ARG A 140 4.45 25.07 17.97
N TRP A 141 4.25 24.01 17.19
CA TRP A 141 3.24 22.99 17.45
C TRP A 141 3.58 22.17 18.69
N SER A 142 2.58 22.07 19.57
CA SER A 142 2.55 21.19 20.74
C SER A 142 1.09 20.76 20.97
N GLU A 143 0.89 19.67 21.71
CA GLU A 143 -0.46 19.20 22.07
C GLU A 143 -1.27 20.25 22.86
N ALA A 144 -0.61 21.06 23.68
CA ALA A 144 -1.25 22.14 24.43
C ALA A 144 -1.63 23.35 23.53
N GLY A 145 -0.88 23.58 22.45
CA GLY A 145 -1.17 24.64 21.48
C GLY A 145 -0.91 26.07 21.98
N ASP A 146 -0.17 26.24 23.08
CA ASP A 146 0.03 27.53 23.76
C ASP A 146 0.91 28.53 22.98
N ASP A 147 1.73 28.04 22.04
CA ASP A 147 2.73 28.81 21.28
C ASP A 147 2.33 28.94 19.80
N LEU A 148 1.02 28.97 19.52
CA LEU A 148 0.46 29.06 18.17
C LEU A 148 -0.34 30.35 17.97
N ILE A 149 -0.37 30.84 16.74
CA ILE A 149 -1.24 31.96 16.38
C ILE A 149 -2.73 31.62 16.62
N PRO A 150 -3.58 32.62 16.91
CA PRO A 150 -5.03 32.48 16.87
C PRO A 150 -5.51 32.00 15.50
N ARG A 151 -6.60 31.21 15.45
CA ARG A 151 -7.08 30.56 14.21
C ARG A 151 -7.51 31.59 13.15
N GLU A 152 -8.03 32.71 13.59
CA GLU A 152 -8.42 33.85 12.76
C GLU A 152 -7.23 34.46 11.99
N ASN A 153 -6.03 34.43 12.58
CA ASN A 153 -4.83 34.98 11.97
C ASN A 153 -4.23 34.06 10.89
N ALA A 154 -4.70 32.81 10.82
CA ALA A 154 -4.31 31.86 9.78
C ALA A 154 -5.09 32.06 8.47
N ALA A 155 -6.23 32.76 8.50
CA ALA A 155 -7.15 32.83 7.38
C ALA A 155 -6.48 33.36 6.10
N GLY A 156 -6.51 32.55 5.03
CA GLY A 156 -5.92 32.88 3.73
C GLY A 156 -4.39 32.99 3.72
N LYS A 157 -3.70 32.58 4.78
CA LYS A 157 -2.22 32.60 4.89
C LYS A 157 -1.61 31.25 4.55
N LEU A 158 -0.31 31.28 4.25
CA LEU A 158 0.53 30.09 4.26
C LEU A 158 1.17 29.97 5.65
N VAL A 159 0.58 29.17 6.52
CA VAL A 159 1.01 29.06 7.92
C VAL A 159 2.21 28.13 8.00
N VAL A 160 3.36 28.65 8.43
CA VAL A 160 4.58 27.86 8.64
C VAL A 160 4.74 27.60 10.14
N ILE A 161 4.69 26.34 10.56
CA ILE A 161 4.87 25.94 11.95
C ILE A 161 6.16 25.13 12.12
N THR A 162 6.75 25.21 13.31
CA THR A 162 7.76 24.25 13.78
C THR A 162 7.11 23.23 14.70
N VAL A 163 7.82 22.16 15.07
CA VAL A 163 7.33 21.16 16.03
C VAL A 163 8.30 21.10 17.20
N ALA A 164 7.78 21.05 18.42
CA ALA A 164 8.61 20.83 19.60
C ALA A 164 9.26 19.45 19.55
N ALA A 165 10.51 19.33 20.01
CA ALA A 165 11.12 18.03 20.25
C ALA A 165 10.33 17.26 21.32
N ALA A 166 10.29 15.94 21.20
CA ALA A 166 9.80 15.06 22.24
C ALA A 166 10.66 15.18 23.51
N ALA A 167 10.17 14.60 24.61
CA ALA A 167 10.83 14.69 25.92
C ALA A 167 12.27 14.11 25.94
N ASP A 168 12.59 13.22 25.01
CA ASP A 168 13.92 12.65 24.80
C ASP A 168 14.81 13.49 23.87
N GLY A 169 14.33 14.66 23.44
CA GLY A 169 15.06 15.57 22.54
C GLY A 169 14.95 15.22 21.06
N THR A 170 14.24 14.14 20.68
CA THR A 170 14.04 13.80 19.27
C THR A 170 13.00 14.73 18.64
N PRO A 171 13.31 15.44 17.53
CA PRO A 171 12.29 16.18 16.80
C PRO A 171 11.26 15.22 16.23
N ALA A 172 9.97 15.48 16.45
CA ALA A 172 8.93 14.74 15.73
C ALA A 172 9.03 15.09 14.23
N GLY A 173 9.30 14.09 13.38
CA GLY A 173 9.39 14.28 11.94
C GLY A 173 8.06 14.66 11.29
N SER A 174 6.94 14.30 11.94
CA SER A 174 5.58 14.54 11.46
C SER A 174 4.64 15.07 12.55
N VAL A 175 3.46 15.53 12.11
CA VAL A 175 2.35 15.93 12.98
C VAL A 175 1.10 15.13 12.63
N ASN A 176 0.11 15.11 13.53
CA ASN A 176 -1.22 14.61 13.18
C ASN A 176 -1.87 15.57 12.16
N ARG A 177 -1.77 15.21 10.88
CA ARG A 177 -2.24 16.04 9.77
C ARG A 177 -3.72 16.41 9.85
N ALA A 178 -4.58 15.52 10.36
CA ALA A 178 -6.00 15.81 10.50
C ALA A 178 -6.23 16.91 11.54
N VAL A 179 -5.61 16.79 12.72
CA VAL A 179 -5.70 17.79 13.80
C VAL A 179 -5.11 19.14 13.37
N THR A 180 -3.95 19.13 12.71
CA THR A 180 -3.34 20.37 12.21
C THR A 180 -4.17 21.03 11.12
N THR A 181 -4.76 20.23 10.22
CA THR A 181 -5.68 20.75 9.18
C THR A 181 -6.94 21.34 9.79
N GLU A 182 -7.53 20.70 10.82
CA GLU A 182 -8.69 21.23 11.53
C GLU A 182 -8.38 22.56 12.22
N ARG A 183 -7.23 22.66 12.90
CA ARG A 183 -6.78 23.88 13.58
C ARG A 183 -6.65 25.06 12.61
N PHE A 184 -6.08 24.83 11.43
CA PHE A 184 -5.78 25.85 10.44
C PHE A 184 -6.67 25.75 9.18
N GLY A 185 -7.91 25.29 9.31
CA GLY A 185 -8.80 25.03 8.15
C GLY A 185 -9.11 26.26 7.29
N SER A 186 -8.98 27.47 7.84
CA SER A 186 -9.14 28.73 7.10
C SER A 186 -7.88 29.17 6.33
N ALA A 187 -6.74 28.53 6.54
CA ALA A 187 -5.48 28.85 5.86
C ALA A 187 -5.52 28.49 4.37
N ALA A 188 -4.72 29.17 3.57
CA ALA A 188 -4.49 28.75 2.19
C ALA A 188 -3.58 27.51 2.15
N GLY A 189 -2.63 27.41 3.08
CA GLY A 189 -1.81 26.23 3.26
C GLY A 189 -1.15 26.15 4.62
N ILE A 190 -0.65 24.96 4.93
CA ILE A 190 0.06 24.60 6.16
C ILE A 190 1.40 24.01 5.76
N VAL A 191 2.46 24.56 6.33
CA VAL A 191 3.84 24.12 6.15
C VAL A 191 4.40 23.71 7.50
N VAL A 192 4.90 22.49 7.61
CA VAL A 192 5.53 21.99 8.83
C VAL A 192 7.03 21.88 8.60
N ALA A 193 7.81 22.72 9.29
CA ALA A 193 9.26 22.84 9.11
C ALA A 193 10.03 21.71 9.80
N THR A 194 9.75 20.46 9.41
CA THR A 194 10.34 19.25 9.99
C THR A 194 10.88 18.28 8.95
N ALA A 195 10.91 18.65 7.66
CA ALA A 195 11.32 17.70 6.63
C ALA A 195 12.75 17.20 6.84
N ASP A 196 13.65 17.98 7.45
CA ASP A 196 15.03 17.53 7.76
C ASP A 196 15.08 16.35 8.75
N ALA A 197 14.04 16.16 9.57
CA ALA A 197 13.91 15.07 10.53
C ALA A 197 13.23 13.82 9.92
N ILE A 198 12.64 13.92 8.72
CA ILE A 198 12.02 12.78 8.03
C ILE A 198 13.14 11.95 7.38
N GLY A 199 13.28 10.70 7.85
CA GLY A 199 14.29 9.75 7.37
C GLY A 199 14.15 9.43 5.88
N SER A 200 15.23 8.94 5.26
CA SER A 200 15.26 8.63 3.83
C SER A 200 14.23 7.57 3.42
N SER A 201 14.09 6.50 4.22
CA SER A 201 13.09 5.45 3.95
C SER A 201 11.66 5.98 4.05
N GLU A 202 11.35 6.78 5.09
CA GLU A 202 10.04 7.42 5.22
C GLU A 202 9.77 8.37 4.04
N ARG A 203 10.75 9.20 3.63
CA ARG A 203 10.61 10.06 2.45
C ARG A 203 10.26 9.28 1.18
N LEU A 204 10.89 8.13 0.96
CA LEU A 204 10.58 7.27 -0.19
C LEU A 204 9.15 6.76 -0.12
N GLU A 205 8.72 6.24 1.03
CA GLU A 205 7.33 5.80 1.24
C GLU A 205 6.32 6.93 1.02
N LEU A 206 6.62 8.15 1.50
CA LEU A 206 5.74 9.30 1.30
C LEU A 206 5.63 9.71 -0.17
N ARG A 207 6.63 9.38 -1.01
CA ARG A 207 6.69 9.67 -2.44
C ARG A 207 5.99 8.61 -3.30
N GLU A 208 5.84 7.39 -2.78
CA GLU A 208 5.19 6.30 -3.51
C GLU A 208 3.74 6.65 -3.87
N PRO A 209 3.29 6.30 -5.10
CA PRO A 209 1.89 6.46 -5.48
C PRO A 209 0.97 5.67 -4.53
N SER A 210 -0.07 6.32 -4.02
CA SER A 210 -1.06 5.64 -3.17
C SER A 210 -2.16 5.00 -4.01
N ALA A 211 -2.48 3.75 -3.71
CA ALA A 211 -3.63 3.09 -4.29
C ALA A 211 -4.92 3.57 -3.61
N GLN A 212 -5.92 3.96 -4.40
CA GLN A 212 -7.21 4.38 -3.86
C GLN A 212 -8.35 4.06 -4.82
N LEU A 213 -9.56 3.96 -4.27
CA LEU A 213 -10.74 4.00 -5.11
C LEU A 213 -10.93 5.43 -5.64
N PRO A 214 -11.26 5.60 -6.92
CA PRO A 214 -11.65 6.89 -7.44
C PRO A 214 -12.85 7.38 -6.63
N ALA A 215 -12.83 8.66 -6.26
CA ALA A 215 -13.97 9.31 -5.64
C ALA A 215 -15.21 9.04 -6.52
N SER A 216 -16.19 8.32 -5.99
CA SER A 216 -17.38 7.85 -6.70
C SER A 216 -18.10 9.01 -7.37
N HIS A 217 -17.92 9.21 -8.68
CA HIS A 217 -18.61 10.21 -9.51
C HIS A 217 -18.89 11.58 -8.84
N SER A 218 -18.03 12.03 -7.92
CA SER A 218 -18.15 13.32 -7.29
C SER A 218 -17.38 14.30 -8.16
N SER A 219 -18.10 14.87 -9.12
CA SER A 219 -17.66 16.01 -9.92
C SER A 219 -17.46 17.28 -9.10
N SER A 220 -17.81 17.29 -7.81
CA SER A 220 -17.48 18.41 -6.94
C SER A 220 -16.01 18.33 -6.54
N ALA A 221 -15.29 19.45 -6.70
CA ALA A 221 -14.13 19.72 -5.86
C ALA A 221 -14.53 19.34 -4.42
N GLY A 222 -13.72 18.50 -3.77
CA GLY A 222 -13.96 18.17 -2.36
C GLY A 222 -14.04 19.46 -1.53
N PRO A 223 -14.44 19.39 -0.24
CA PRO A 223 -14.41 20.57 0.62
C PRO A 223 -13.04 21.24 0.51
N GLU A 224 -13.01 22.56 0.35
CA GLU A 224 -11.74 23.27 0.23
C GLU A 224 -10.89 23.03 1.47
N THR A 225 -9.69 22.49 1.26
CA THR A 225 -8.74 22.19 2.32
C THR A 225 -7.47 23.00 2.12
N PRO A 226 -6.81 23.46 3.19
CA PRO A 226 -5.47 24.02 3.09
C PRO A 226 -4.53 23.00 2.44
N THR A 227 -3.72 23.44 1.48
CA THR A 227 -2.59 22.63 0.99
C THR A 227 -1.66 22.29 2.16
N PHE A 228 -1.12 21.07 2.20
CA PHE A 228 -0.28 20.61 3.31
C PHE A 228 1.06 20.11 2.79
N MET A 229 2.15 20.56 3.42
CA MET A 229 3.50 20.11 3.10
C MET A 229 4.40 20.13 4.32
N TYR A 230 5.35 19.20 4.38
CA TYR A 230 6.54 19.38 5.22
C TYR A 230 7.58 20.18 4.44
N ALA A 231 8.39 20.99 5.12
CA ALA A 231 9.45 21.78 4.52
C ALA A 231 10.78 21.54 5.26
N THR A 232 11.88 21.59 4.51
CA THR A 232 13.22 21.68 5.12
C THR A 232 13.36 23.00 5.85
N SER A 233 14.31 23.10 6.77
CA SER A 233 14.62 24.35 7.48
C SER A 233 14.96 25.45 6.48
N ARG A 234 15.70 25.12 5.42
CA ARG A 234 16.02 26.03 4.30
C ARG A 234 14.76 26.55 3.60
N ALA A 235 13.82 25.68 3.28
CA ALA A 235 12.58 26.05 2.62
C ALA A 235 11.68 26.88 3.54
N ALA A 236 11.60 26.54 4.83
CA ALA A 236 10.89 27.33 5.83
C ALA A 236 11.49 28.73 5.99
N GLU A 237 12.81 28.86 6.02
CA GLU A 237 13.52 30.14 6.04
C GLU A 237 13.26 30.97 4.79
N ALA A 238 13.24 30.34 3.61
CA ALA A 238 12.90 31.01 2.37
C ALA A 238 11.46 31.57 2.39
N LEU A 239 10.51 30.81 2.95
CA LEU A 239 9.11 31.23 3.12
C LEU A 239 8.95 32.35 4.14
N LEU A 240 9.66 32.30 5.27
CA LEU A 240 9.53 33.28 6.35
C LEU A 240 10.46 34.50 6.20
N GLY A 241 11.48 34.41 5.36
CA GLY A 241 12.51 35.44 5.23
C GLY A 241 13.49 35.50 6.42
N GLY A 242 13.50 34.48 7.28
CA GLY A 242 14.37 34.37 8.45
C GLY A 242 14.18 33.04 9.18
N SER A 243 15.06 32.74 10.14
CA SER A 243 15.02 31.49 10.89
C SER A 243 13.79 31.41 11.80
N PRO A 244 12.94 30.35 11.71
CA PRO A 244 11.78 30.17 12.58
C PRO A 244 12.11 30.28 14.07
N ALA A 245 13.30 29.84 14.49
CA ALA A 245 13.76 29.88 15.88
C ALA A 245 13.92 31.31 16.44
N SER A 246 14.04 32.31 15.57
CA SER A 246 14.19 33.72 15.94
C SER A 246 12.88 34.52 15.84
N LEU A 247 11.82 33.91 15.32
CA LEU A 247 10.56 34.59 15.04
C LEU A 247 9.54 34.35 16.16
N GLN A 248 8.69 35.36 16.37
CA GLN A 248 7.52 35.24 17.25
C GLN A 248 6.31 34.80 16.43
N PRO A 249 5.39 33.99 16.99
CA PRO A 249 4.14 33.64 16.31
C PRO A 249 3.43 34.90 15.77
N GLY A 250 3.03 34.86 14.50
CA GLY A 250 2.44 35.98 13.77
C GLY A 250 3.45 36.81 12.95
N ALA A 251 4.75 36.55 13.05
CA ALA A 251 5.75 37.23 12.22
C ALA A 251 5.43 37.05 10.73
N PRO A 252 5.43 38.15 9.93
CA PRO A 252 5.11 38.08 8.52
C PRO A 252 6.25 37.42 7.73
N GLY A 253 5.89 36.53 6.80
CA GLY A 253 6.81 35.94 5.84
C GLY A 253 6.69 36.56 4.45
N ARG A 254 7.28 35.88 3.46
CA ARG A 254 7.26 36.27 2.04
C ARG A 254 5.99 35.78 1.35
N ILE A 255 5.73 36.31 0.17
CA ILE A 255 4.64 35.87 -0.70
C ILE A 255 5.08 34.64 -1.50
N ALA A 256 4.29 33.58 -1.42
CA ALA A 256 4.47 32.34 -2.17
C ALA A 256 3.44 32.21 -3.32
N GLN A 257 3.86 31.56 -4.40
CA GLN A 257 3.07 31.35 -5.62
C GLN A 257 3.23 29.91 -6.13
N GLY A 258 2.15 29.28 -6.60
CA GLY A 258 2.15 27.92 -7.12
C GLY A 258 0.95 27.08 -6.68
N ALA A 259 1.04 25.79 -6.92
CA ALA A 259 0.02 24.83 -6.54
C ALA A 259 0.64 23.45 -6.30
N ILE A 260 0.12 22.73 -5.32
CA ILE A 260 0.38 21.31 -5.11
C ILE A 260 -0.87 20.56 -5.53
N ARG A 261 -0.73 19.65 -6.50
CA ARG A 261 -1.85 18.83 -7.00
C ARG A 261 -1.46 17.37 -7.01
N PHE A 262 -2.45 16.53 -6.72
CA PHE A 262 -2.31 15.09 -6.88
C PHE A 262 -3.28 14.63 -7.97
N VAL A 263 -2.77 13.84 -8.90
CA VAL A 263 -3.48 13.31 -10.07
C VAL A 263 -3.65 11.81 -9.93
N ASP A 264 -4.74 11.32 -10.50
CA ASP A 264 -5.02 9.89 -10.55
C ASP A 264 -4.54 9.31 -11.89
N SER A 265 -3.88 8.16 -11.85
CA SER A 265 -3.51 7.35 -13.01
C SER A 265 -4.05 5.93 -12.85
N PRO A 266 -4.25 5.19 -13.96
CA PRO A 266 -4.55 3.77 -13.88
C PRO A 266 -3.48 3.00 -13.10
N THR A 267 -3.88 1.94 -12.40
CA THR A 267 -2.92 0.96 -11.87
C THR A 267 -2.29 0.15 -13.00
N PRO A 268 -1.05 -0.37 -12.82
CA PRO A 268 -0.41 -1.24 -13.81
C PRO A 268 -1.23 -2.48 -14.17
N GLU A 269 -1.91 -3.07 -13.18
CA GLU A 269 -2.79 -4.23 -13.34
C GLU A 269 -4.16 -3.94 -12.71
N PRO A 270 -5.23 -4.67 -13.09
CA PRO A 270 -6.51 -4.54 -12.41
C PRO A 270 -6.41 -5.06 -10.97
N ALA A 271 -6.98 -4.32 -10.02
CA ALA A 271 -7.30 -4.87 -8.71
C ALA A 271 -8.60 -5.68 -8.83
N ARG A 272 -8.68 -6.82 -8.13
CA ARG A 272 -9.85 -7.70 -8.20
C ARG A 272 -10.07 -8.48 -6.91
N ASN A 273 -11.32 -8.60 -6.51
CA ASN A 273 -11.75 -9.56 -5.50
C ASN A 273 -11.86 -10.95 -6.13
N VAL A 274 -11.74 -11.99 -5.31
CA VAL A 274 -12.07 -13.37 -5.69
C VAL A 274 -13.32 -13.80 -4.94
N VAL A 275 -14.40 -14.08 -5.67
CA VAL A 275 -15.71 -14.39 -5.12
C VAL A 275 -16.12 -15.79 -5.60
N ALA A 276 -16.40 -16.67 -4.64
CA ALA A 276 -16.82 -18.04 -4.88
C ALA A 276 -17.96 -18.44 -3.93
N ILE A 277 -18.84 -19.32 -4.38
CA ILE A 277 -20.01 -19.80 -3.64
C ILE A 277 -19.92 -21.30 -3.42
N LEU A 278 -20.08 -21.73 -2.17
CA LEU A 278 -20.48 -23.09 -1.85
C LEU A 278 -22.00 -23.13 -1.74
N ARG A 279 -22.66 -23.77 -2.71
CA ARG A 279 -24.13 -23.85 -2.70
C ARG A 279 -24.60 -24.78 -1.58
N GLY A 280 -25.48 -24.27 -0.72
CA GLY A 280 -26.10 -25.07 0.34
C GLY A 280 -26.99 -26.18 -0.21
N GLY A 281 -27.05 -27.31 0.51
CA GLY A 281 -27.87 -28.46 0.11
C GLY A 281 -29.36 -28.34 0.43
N ASP A 282 -29.77 -27.43 1.32
CA ASP A 282 -31.18 -27.23 1.70
C ASP A 282 -31.89 -26.25 0.74
N PRO A 283 -32.88 -26.71 -0.06
CA PRO A 283 -33.60 -25.85 -1.00
C PRO A 283 -34.41 -24.72 -0.34
N ALA A 284 -34.80 -24.86 0.93
CA ALA A 284 -35.54 -23.84 1.66
C ALA A 284 -34.65 -22.64 2.03
N LEU A 285 -33.35 -22.87 2.22
CA LEU A 285 -32.37 -21.86 2.60
C LEU A 285 -31.56 -21.30 1.42
N ARG A 286 -31.89 -21.68 0.17
CA ARG A 286 -31.12 -21.34 -1.04
C ARG A 286 -30.91 -19.84 -1.32
N HIS A 287 -31.65 -18.96 -0.64
CA HIS A 287 -31.57 -17.50 -0.76
C HIS A 287 -30.99 -16.82 0.48
N GLN A 288 -30.45 -17.60 1.42
CA GLN A 288 -29.71 -17.12 2.58
C GLN A 288 -28.22 -17.31 2.33
N PHE A 289 -27.43 -16.30 2.71
CA PHE A 289 -26.00 -16.28 2.45
C PHE A 289 -25.25 -16.07 3.76
N VAL A 290 -24.13 -16.77 3.90
CA VAL A 290 -23.12 -16.51 4.92
C VAL A 290 -21.87 -16.05 4.19
N ALA A 291 -21.40 -14.83 4.48
CA ALA A 291 -20.18 -14.29 3.90
C ALA A 291 -19.00 -14.56 4.85
N ILE A 292 -17.95 -15.19 4.32
CA ILE A 292 -16.66 -15.39 5.00
C ILE A 292 -15.62 -14.76 4.09
N GLY A 293 -14.81 -13.86 4.62
CA GLY A 293 -13.87 -13.08 3.82
C GLY A 293 -12.57 -12.78 4.55
N ALA A 294 -11.55 -12.50 3.75
CA ALA A 294 -10.26 -11.96 4.14
C ALA A 294 -9.75 -11.05 3.01
N HIS A 295 -8.85 -10.12 3.33
CA HIS A 295 -8.12 -9.39 2.29
C HIS A 295 -6.97 -10.26 1.76
N ASN A 296 -6.64 -10.11 0.48
CA ASN A 296 -5.73 -11.02 -0.23
C ASN A 296 -4.39 -10.35 -0.61
N ASP A 297 -4.28 -9.04 -0.40
CA ASP A 297 -3.15 -8.20 -0.76
C ASP A 297 -2.20 -7.94 0.40
N HIS A 298 -1.02 -7.41 0.08
CA HIS A 298 -0.02 -6.95 1.04
C HIS A 298 0.79 -5.80 0.43
N ASP A 299 1.87 -5.34 1.08
CA ASP A 299 2.58 -4.11 0.74
C ASP A 299 3.35 -4.15 -0.59
N GLY A 300 3.53 -5.31 -1.22
CA GLY A 300 4.19 -5.42 -2.53
C GLY A 300 5.70 -5.41 -2.47
N MET A 301 6.31 -4.63 -3.36
CA MET A 301 7.76 -4.48 -3.44
C MET A 301 8.19 -3.17 -2.77
N ALA A 302 9.23 -3.22 -1.96
CA ALA A 302 9.93 -2.07 -1.41
C ALA A 302 10.69 -1.32 -2.52
N PRO A 303 10.77 0.02 -2.45
CA PRO A 303 11.52 0.83 -3.42
C PRO A 303 13.03 0.61 -3.32
N GLU A 304 13.53 0.16 -2.16
CA GLU A 304 14.92 -0.23 -1.94
C GLU A 304 14.99 -1.66 -1.40
N THR A 305 16.06 -2.37 -1.74
CA THR A 305 16.29 -3.71 -1.21
C THR A 305 16.74 -3.62 0.24
N LEU A 306 16.07 -4.37 1.11
CA LEU A 306 16.45 -4.56 2.50
C LEU A 306 17.10 -5.93 2.67
N ASP A 307 18.00 -6.06 3.63
CA ASP A 307 18.60 -7.35 3.95
C ASP A 307 17.60 -8.20 4.75
N HIS A 308 17.04 -9.21 4.09
CA HIS A 308 15.96 -10.03 4.62
C HIS A 308 16.31 -10.74 5.94
N ASP A 309 17.56 -11.17 6.10
CA ASP A 309 18.00 -11.84 7.32
C ASP A 309 18.12 -10.87 8.50
N SER A 310 18.45 -9.60 8.23
CA SER A 310 18.46 -8.53 9.24
C SER A 310 17.04 -8.25 9.74
N LEU A 311 16.07 -8.12 8.83
CA LEU A 311 14.65 -7.97 9.19
C LEU A 311 14.13 -9.17 9.97
N ARG A 312 14.47 -10.39 9.55
CA ARG A 312 14.08 -11.62 10.25
C ARG A 312 14.65 -11.67 11.66
N ALA A 313 15.93 -11.33 11.84
CA ALA A 313 16.59 -11.30 13.15
C ALA A 313 15.95 -10.24 14.05
N PHE A 314 15.69 -9.05 13.52
CA PHE A 314 15.00 -7.96 14.22
C PHE A 314 13.60 -8.38 14.65
N ASN A 315 12.75 -8.82 13.73
CA ASN A 315 11.37 -9.21 14.01
C ASN A 315 11.28 -10.36 15.01
N ARG A 316 12.23 -11.31 14.99
CA ARG A 316 12.25 -12.42 15.95
C ARG A 316 12.45 -11.95 17.40
N VAL A 317 13.11 -10.82 17.61
CA VAL A 317 13.41 -10.27 18.94
C VAL A 317 12.41 -9.18 19.32
N MET A 318 12.12 -8.28 18.39
CA MET A 318 11.31 -7.07 18.64
C MET A 318 9.82 -7.28 18.39
N ARG A 319 9.45 -8.27 17.56
CA ARG A 319 8.08 -8.52 17.14
C ARG A 319 7.68 -10.00 17.29
N PRO A 320 7.83 -10.59 18.48
CA PRO A 320 7.47 -12.00 18.70
C PRO A 320 5.99 -12.30 18.43
N GLU A 321 5.12 -11.30 18.53
CA GLU A 321 3.67 -11.36 18.22
C GLU A 321 3.34 -10.64 16.90
N GLY A 322 4.35 -10.34 16.07
CA GLY A 322 4.17 -9.61 14.82
C GLY A 322 3.70 -8.17 15.03
N ALA A 323 2.53 -7.83 14.47
CA ALA A 323 1.94 -6.49 14.59
C ALA A 323 1.34 -6.20 15.98
N GLY A 324 1.11 -7.22 16.82
CA GLY A 324 0.64 -7.02 18.19
C GLY A 324 1.71 -6.56 19.17
N SER A 325 3.00 -6.65 18.80
CA SER A 325 4.12 -6.22 19.65
C SER A 325 4.26 -4.70 19.70
N THR A 326 4.59 -4.16 20.87
CA THR A 326 4.81 -2.71 21.06
C THR A 326 5.98 -2.21 20.19
N PRO A 327 5.78 -1.16 19.38
CA PRO A 327 6.87 -0.54 18.63
C PRO A 327 7.92 0.07 19.56
N GLY A 328 9.19 0.06 19.14
CA GLY A 328 10.26 0.73 19.86
C GLY A 328 11.66 0.32 19.41
N GLU A 329 12.65 1.08 19.88
CA GLU A 329 14.06 0.76 19.68
C GLU A 329 14.48 -0.45 20.54
N PRO A 330 15.37 -1.32 20.04
CA PRO A 330 15.89 -2.43 20.82
C PRO A 330 16.73 -1.94 21.99
N THR A 331 16.45 -2.46 23.19
CA THR A 331 17.39 -2.36 24.33
C THR A 331 18.76 -2.94 23.99
N ALA A 332 19.79 -2.60 24.75
CA ALA A 332 21.14 -3.13 24.54
C ALA A 332 21.18 -4.68 24.51
N GLU A 333 20.39 -5.33 25.37
CA GLU A 333 20.26 -6.79 25.41
C GLU A 333 19.58 -7.33 24.15
N GLN A 334 18.45 -6.74 23.73
CA GLN A 334 17.76 -7.11 22.50
C GLN A 334 18.66 -6.92 21.28
N ALA A 335 19.39 -5.80 21.18
CA ALA A 335 20.34 -5.54 20.11
C ALA A 335 21.48 -6.56 20.07
N ALA A 336 21.97 -7.04 21.22
CA ALA A 336 22.94 -8.13 21.29
C ALA A 336 22.35 -9.45 20.77
N ARG A 337 21.09 -9.77 21.12
CA ARG A 337 20.38 -10.96 20.62
C ARG A 337 20.15 -10.91 19.11
N ILE A 338 19.74 -9.75 18.57
CA ILE A 338 19.56 -9.55 17.13
C ILE A 338 20.87 -9.82 16.39
N ARG A 339 21.98 -9.23 16.84
CA ARG A 339 23.31 -9.46 16.27
C ARG A 339 23.70 -10.94 16.31
N THR A 340 23.44 -11.62 17.41
CA THR A 340 23.77 -13.05 17.56
C THR A 340 23.00 -13.91 16.54
N ILE A 341 21.70 -13.64 16.34
CA ILE A 341 20.89 -14.33 15.33
C ILE A 341 21.42 -14.04 13.93
N LEU A 342 21.71 -12.77 13.64
CA LEU A 342 22.22 -12.34 12.33
C LEU A 342 23.57 -12.98 12.02
N ASP A 343 24.53 -12.97 12.95
CA ASP A 343 25.83 -13.62 12.80
C ASP A 343 25.69 -15.11 12.52
N SER A 344 24.69 -15.77 13.12
CA SER A 344 24.39 -17.17 12.84
C SER A 344 23.91 -17.39 11.41
N LEU A 345 22.99 -16.56 10.92
CA LEU A 345 22.53 -16.61 9.54
C LEU A 345 23.68 -16.31 8.56
N ARG A 346 24.56 -15.38 8.93
CA ARG A 346 25.73 -14.97 8.13
C ARG A 346 26.79 -16.05 7.97
N ARG A 347 26.89 -16.98 8.92
CA ARG A 347 27.75 -18.17 8.78
C ARG A 347 27.24 -19.16 7.74
N GLU A 348 25.92 -19.22 7.53
CA GLU A 348 25.31 -20.13 6.55
C GLU A 348 25.24 -19.51 5.16
N ARG A 349 25.01 -18.20 5.07
CA ARG A 349 24.86 -17.47 3.80
C ARG A 349 25.21 -15.98 3.91
N GLY A 350 25.68 -15.41 2.81
CA GLY A 350 25.86 -13.95 2.69
C GLY A 350 24.53 -13.18 2.80
N PRO A 351 24.59 -11.83 2.87
CA PRO A 351 23.41 -10.97 2.82
C PRO A 351 22.50 -11.32 1.64
N ARG A 352 21.19 -11.41 1.92
CA ARG A 352 20.16 -11.62 0.90
C ARG A 352 19.37 -10.32 0.77
N PRO A 353 19.79 -9.40 -0.13
CA PRO A 353 18.98 -8.25 -0.44
C PRO A 353 17.66 -8.75 -1.04
N ASP A 354 16.57 -8.24 -0.49
CA ASP A 354 15.21 -8.58 -0.87
C ASP A 354 14.39 -7.30 -0.91
N SER A 355 13.49 -7.23 -1.87
CA SER A 355 12.55 -6.12 -2.02
C SER A 355 11.12 -6.58 -1.83
N VAL A 356 10.86 -7.86 -1.58
CA VAL A 356 9.49 -8.34 -1.35
C VAL A 356 9.07 -8.07 0.09
N LEU A 357 8.00 -7.31 0.28
CA LEU A 357 7.35 -7.10 1.58
C LEU A 357 6.25 -8.17 1.74
N ASN A 358 6.58 -9.26 2.45
CA ASN A 358 5.69 -10.39 2.76
C ASN A 358 5.31 -10.45 4.24
#